data_AF-A0A0M3KFQ2-F1
#
_entry.id   AF-A0A0M3KFQ2-F1
#
_cell.length_a   1.000
_cell.length_b   1.000
_cell.length_c   1.000
_cell.angle_alpha   90.00
_cell.angle_beta   90.00
_cell.angle_gamma   90.00
#
_symmetry.space_group_name_H-M   'P 1'
#
loop_
_entity.id
_entity.type
_entity.pdbx_description
1 polymer ?
#
loop_
_entity_poly.entity_id
_entity_poly.type
_entity_poly.pdbx_seq_one_letter_code
_entity_poly.pdbx_strand_id
1 'polypeptide(L)'
;MVSLKQEFEFYDYFGPLAVALLFAVIILLISFFVLNFFFISKYDEPTVFERIGSKHNLRLGPHTVEAVLNHKNRFITDDDEASRQQQQQVTPNTVDFTAKPIPQVHINSA
;
A
#
# COMPACT_ATOMS: atom_id res chain seq x y z
N MET A 1 -62.23 -26.35 -15.65
CA MET A 1 -60.80 -26.53 -15.95
C MET A 1 -60.09 -25.30 -15.41
N VAL A 2 -59.34 -25.42 -14.32
CA VAL A 2 -58.70 -24.26 -13.66
C VAL A 2 -57.47 -23.88 -14.47
N SER A 3 -57.40 -22.63 -14.91
CA SER A 3 -56.23 -22.10 -15.61
C SER A 3 -55.12 -21.89 -14.59
N LEU A 4 -54.07 -22.71 -14.65
CA LEU A 4 -52.84 -22.60 -13.84
C LEU A 4 -51.84 -21.58 -14.42
N LYS A 5 -52.32 -20.60 -15.20
CA LYS A 5 -51.41 -19.61 -15.77
C LYS A 5 -51.13 -18.53 -14.72
N GLN A 6 -49.92 -18.58 -14.16
CA GLN A 6 -49.41 -17.50 -13.32
C GLN A 6 -49.14 -16.29 -14.21
N GLU A 7 -49.92 -15.23 -14.03
CA GLU A 7 -49.62 -13.92 -14.61
C GLU A 7 -48.56 -13.27 -13.73
N PHE A 8 -47.40 -13.00 -14.33
CA PHE A 8 -46.30 -12.33 -13.66
C PHE A 8 -46.29 -10.88 -14.07
N GLU A 9 -46.46 -10.01 -13.10
CA GLU A 9 -46.31 -8.58 -13.30
C GLU A 9 -44.83 -8.21 -13.21
N PHE A 10 -44.42 -7.13 -13.86
CA PHE A 10 -43.02 -6.68 -13.85
C PHE A 10 -42.50 -6.45 -12.42
N TYR A 11 -43.39 -6.06 -11.50
CA TYR A 11 -43.08 -5.83 -10.10
C TYR A 11 -42.67 -7.10 -9.34
N ASP A 12 -43.14 -8.28 -9.75
CA ASP A 12 -42.84 -9.54 -9.08
C ASP A 12 -41.34 -9.91 -9.20
N TYR A 13 -40.64 -9.37 -10.20
CA TYR A 13 -39.20 -9.56 -10.39
C TYR A 13 -38.33 -8.66 -9.50
N PHE A 14 -38.89 -7.60 -8.90
CA PHE A 14 -38.13 -6.73 -8.00
C PHE A 14 -37.82 -7.41 -6.67
N GLY A 15 -38.63 -8.38 -6.23
CA GLY A 15 -38.39 -9.12 -4.99
C GLY A 15 -37.01 -9.80 -4.99
N PRO A 16 -36.73 -10.70 -5.94
CA PRO A 16 -35.41 -11.32 -6.08
C PRO A 16 -34.27 -10.31 -6.27
N LEU A 17 -34.50 -9.25 -7.05
CA LEU A 17 -33.49 -8.21 -7.29
C LEU A 17 -33.15 -7.43 -6.01
N ALA A 18 -34.16 -7.04 -5.23
CA ALA A 18 -33.98 -6.32 -3.97
C ALA A 18 -33.26 -7.19 -2.94
N VAL A 19 -33.58 -8.48 -2.86
CA VAL A 19 -32.89 -9.43 -1.97
C VAL A 19 -31.43 -9.61 -2.38
N ALA A 20 -31.14 -9.74 -3.68
CA ALA A 20 -29.78 -9.85 -4.18
C ALA A 20 -28.96 -8.58 -3.90
N LEU A 21 -29.53 -7.39 -4.11
CA LEU A 21 -28.88 -6.12 -3.78
C LEU A 21 -28.65 -5.98 -2.28
N LEU A 22 -29.64 -6.31 -1.45
CA LEU A 22 -29.51 -6.25 0.00
C LEU A 22 -28.39 -7.18 0.49
N PHE A 23 -28.33 -8.40 -0.04
CA PHE A 23 -27.26 -9.36 0.26
C PHE A 23 -25.88 -8.83 -0.15
N ALA A 24 -25.76 -8.26 -1.35
CA ALA A 24 -24.52 -7.66 -1.82
C ALA A 24 -24.07 -6.49 -0.92
N VAL A 25 -25.00 -5.63 -0.50
CA VAL A 25 -24.73 -4.53 0.43
C VAL A 25 -24.27 -5.06 1.78
N ILE A 26 -24.93 -6.09 2.32
CA ILE A 26 -24.53 -6.70 3.60
C ILE A 26 -23.11 -7.28 3.52
N ILE A 27 -22.79 -8.03 2.45
CA ILE A 27 -21.43 -8.54 2.24
C ILE A 27 -20.43 -7.39 2.14
N LEU A 28 -20.78 -6.33 1.41
CA LEU A 28 -19.91 -5.17 1.27
C LEU A 28 -19.67 -4.48 2.62
N LEU A 29 -20.71 -4.32 3.44
CA LEU A 29 -20.59 -3.76 4.79
C LEU A 29 -19.75 -4.68 5.69
N ILE A 30 -19.95 -5.99 5.67
CA ILE A 30 -19.16 -6.92 6.48
C ILE A 30 -17.69 -6.90 6.02
N SER A 31 -17.44 -6.93 4.72
CA SER A 31 -16.08 -6.85 4.17
C SER A 31 -15.40 -5.53 4.55
N PHE A 32 -16.12 -4.43 4.37
CA PHE A 32 -15.58 -3.10 4.64
C PHE A 32 -15.41 -2.81 6.15
N PHE A 33 -16.37 -3.18 7.00
CA PHE A 33 -16.30 -2.86 8.43
C PHE A 33 -15.63 -3.98 9.24
N VAL A 34 -15.95 -5.24 9.02
CA VAL A 34 -15.41 -6.34 9.84
C VAL A 34 -14.00 -6.69 9.40
N LEU A 35 -13.76 -6.90 8.10
CA LEU A 35 -12.41 -7.24 7.65
C LEU A 35 -11.46 -6.04 7.78
N ASN A 36 -11.87 -4.85 7.34
CA ASN A 36 -10.99 -3.67 7.40
C ASN A 36 -10.77 -3.14 8.82
N PHE A 37 -11.77 -3.23 9.72
CA PHE A 37 -11.68 -2.58 11.02
C PHE A 37 -11.34 -3.53 12.18
N PHE A 38 -11.83 -4.78 12.14
CA PHE A 38 -11.63 -5.74 13.24
C PHE A 38 -10.51 -6.74 12.97
N PHE A 39 -10.26 -7.13 11.71
CA PHE A 39 -9.25 -8.14 11.39
C PHE A 39 -7.84 -7.60 11.16
N ILE A 40 -7.68 -6.31 10.82
CA ILE A 40 -6.35 -5.69 10.75
C ILE A 40 -5.81 -5.49 12.16
N SER A 41 -4.74 -6.22 12.46
CA SER A 41 -3.97 -6.03 13.67
C SER A 41 -3.13 -4.75 13.59
N LYS A 42 -2.74 -4.21 14.74
CA LYS A 42 -1.87 -3.01 14.82
C LYS A 42 -0.48 -3.19 14.20
N TYR A 43 -0.15 -4.42 13.85
CA TYR A 43 1.15 -4.84 13.31
C TYR A 43 1.08 -5.20 11.82
N ASP A 44 -0.12 -5.23 11.23
CA ASP A 44 -0.29 -5.50 9.81
C ASP A 44 -0.07 -4.22 8.99
N GLU A 45 0.32 -4.41 7.72
CA GLU A 45 0.49 -3.29 6.79
C GLU A 45 -0.80 -2.47 6.64
N PRO A 46 -0.69 -1.13 6.54
CA PRO A 46 -1.85 -0.28 6.41
C PRO A 46 -2.60 -0.59 5.12
N THR A 47 -3.91 -0.80 5.23
CA THR A 47 -4.70 -1.18 4.06
C THR A 47 -4.78 -0.05 3.04
N VAL A 48 -5.11 -0.41 1.79
CA VAL A 48 -5.34 0.57 0.72
C VAL A 48 -6.40 1.61 1.13
N PHE A 49 -7.40 1.20 1.91
CA PHE A 49 -8.43 2.09 2.44
C PHE A 49 -7.87 3.09 3.47
N GLU A 50 -7.04 2.64 4.40
CA GLU A 50 -6.36 3.54 5.35
C GLU A 50 -5.43 4.54 4.63
N ARG A 51 -4.75 4.09 3.57
CA ARG A 51 -3.87 4.94 2.75
C ARG A 51 -4.64 6.01 1.96
N ILE A 52 -5.80 5.65 1.41
CA ILE A 52 -6.72 6.60 0.75
C ILE A 52 -7.33 7.55 1.78
N GLY A 53 -7.76 7.01 2.93
CA GLY A 53 -8.33 7.78 4.04
C GLY A 53 -7.37 8.82 4.58
N SER A 54 -6.11 8.45 4.79
CA SER A 54 -5.04 9.37 5.22
C SER A 54 -4.88 10.55 4.26
N LYS A 55 -5.01 10.35 2.94
CA LYS A 55 -4.97 11.44 1.95
C LYS A 55 -6.15 12.41 2.07
N HIS A 56 -7.29 11.93 2.56
CA HIS A 56 -8.51 12.70 2.79
C HIS A 56 -8.75 13.03 4.28
N ASN A 57 -7.75 12.84 5.15
CA ASN A 57 -7.85 12.99 6.62
C ASN A 57 -8.98 12.17 7.28
N LEU A 58 -9.42 11.08 6.64
CA LEU A 58 -10.47 10.20 7.13
C LEU A 58 -9.86 8.93 7.72
N ARG A 59 -10.23 8.60 8.96
CA ARG A 59 -9.78 7.37 9.62
C ARG A 59 -10.62 6.19 9.17
N LEU A 60 -10.15 5.51 8.14
CA LEU A 60 -10.83 4.38 7.48
C LEU A 60 -10.47 3.00 8.08
N GLY A 61 -9.70 2.97 9.17
CA GLY A 61 -9.29 1.74 9.84
C GLY A 61 -8.81 1.97 11.28
N PRO A 62 -8.23 0.93 11.92
CA PRO A 62 -7.75 1.00 13.30
C PRO A 62 -6.52 1.91 13.47
N HIS A 63 -5.72 2.11 12.43
CA HIS A 63 -4.53 2.97 12.51
C HIS A 63 -4.89 4.46 12.42
N THR A 64 -4.11 5.27 13.12
CA THR A 64 -4.21 6.73 13.01
C THR A 64 -3.62 7.20 11.68
N VAL A 65 -4.14 8.31 11.15
CA VAL A 65 -3.67 8.90 9.89
C VAL A 65 -2.16 9.22 9.92
N GLU A 66 -1.62 9.56 11.10
CA GLU A 66 -0.18 9.79 11.33
C GLU A 66 0.65 8.52 11.23
N ALA A 67 0.16 7.40 11.77
CA ALA A 67 0.85 6.10 11.67
C ALA A 67 0.98 5.64 10.22
N VAL A 68 -0.09 5.82 9.43
CA VAL A 68 -0.11 5.50 7.99
C VAL A 68 0.86 6.40 7.21
N LEU A 69 0.91 7.70 7.54
CA LEU A 69 1.80 8.65 6.88
C LEU A 69 3.27 8.38 7.21
N ASN A 70 3.59 8.06 8.46
CA ASN A 70 4.94 7.65 8.87
C ASN A 70 5.37 6.36 8.18
N HIS A 71 4.47 5.38 8.04
CA HIS A 71 4.76 4.17 7.28
C HIS A 71 5.14 4.51 5.84
N LYS A 72 4.33 5.32 5.15
CA LYS A 72 4.60 5.77 3.77
C LYS A 72 5.96 6.47 3.64
N ASN A 73 6.30 7.36 4.58
CA ASN A 73 7.55 8.13 4.52
C ASN A 73 8.79 7.24 4.69
N ARG A 74 8.67 6.14 5.43
CA ARG A 74 9.75 5.16 5.61
C ARG A 74 10.13 4.49 4.29
N PHE A 75 9.16 4.06 3.48
CA PHE A 75 9.45 3.48 2.15
C PHE A 75 10.06 4.50 1.19
N ILE A 76 9.61 5.76 1.22
CA ILE A 76 10.17 6.81 0.37
C ILE A 76 11.65 7.05 0.70
N THR A 77 12.01 7.05 1.99
CA THR A 77 13.41 7.23 2.40
C THR A 77 14.28 6.06 1.97
N ASP A 78 13.79 4.82 2.07
CA ASP A 78 14.54 3.64 1.62
C ASP A 78 14.71 3.61 0.10
N ASP A 79 13.69 4.02 -0.67
CA ASP A 79 13.76 4.16 -2.13
C ASP A 79 14.69 5.31 -2.55
N ASP A 80 14.66 6.45 -1.85
CA ASP A 80 15.55 7.59 -2.09
C ASP A 80 17.00 7.24 -1.74
N GLU A 81 17.25 6.52 -0.64
CA GLU A 81 18.58 6.05 -0.28
C GLU A 81 19.06 4.96 -1.23
N ALA A 82 18.22 4.02 -1.66
CA ALA A 82 18.56 3.00 -2.66
C ALA A 82 18.83 3.61 -4.05
N SER A 83 18.05 4.61 -4.46
CA SER A 83 18.27 5.33 -5.72
C SER A 83 19.46 6.29 -5.65
N ARG A 84 19.76 6.89 -4.50
CA ARG A 84 21.01 7.62 -4.24
C ARG A 84 22.24 6.72 -4.23
N GLN A 85 22.14 5.52 -3.65
CA GLN A 85 23.20 4.51 -3.69
C GLN A 85 23.43 3.98 -5.11
N GLN A 86 22.36 3.77 -5.89
CA GLN A 86 22.48 3.42 -7.32
C GLN A 86 23.07 4.57 -8.17
N GLN A 87 22.77 5.83 -7.85
CA GLN A 87 23.40 6.98 -8.51
C GLN A 87 24.84 7.23 -8.05
N GLN A 88 25.22 6.88 -6.81
CA GLN A 88 26.59 7.00 -6.31
C GLN A 88 27.51 5.86 -6.76
N GLN A 89 26.96 4.72 -7.23
CA GLN A 89 27.75 3.61 -7.76
C GLN A 89 28.02 3.70 -9.27
N VAL A 90 27.98 4.91 -9.84
CA VAL A 90 28.61 5.23 -11.13
C VAL A 90 29.61 6.36 -10.90
N THR A 91 30.60 6.12 -10.04
CA THR A 91 31.85 6.88 -10.11
C THR A 91 32.67 6.29 -11.26
N PRO A 92 33.00 7.03 -12.33
CA PRO A 92 34.10 6.61 -13.17
C PRO A 92 35.32 6.54 -12.25
N ASN A 93 35.99 5.39 -12.21
CA ASN A 93 37.30 5.27 -11.58
C ASN A 93 38.27 6.20 -12.30
N THR A 94 38.30 7.48 -11.91
CA THR A 94 39.28 8.44 -12.38
C THR A 94 40.58 8.10 -11.66
N VAL A 95 41.47 7.44 -12.39
CA VAL A 95 42.86 7.24 -12.00
C VAL A 95 43.61 8.55 -12.23
N ASP A 96 43.97 9.22 -11.15
CA ASP A 96 44.82 10.40 -11.23
C ASP A 96 46.25 9.97 -11.56
N PHE A 97 46.67 10.21 -12.80
CA PHE A 97 48.05 10.03 -13.22
C PHE A 97 48.91 11.13 -12.61
N THR A 98 49.55 10.84 -11.48
CA THR A 98 50.56 11.74 -10.91
C THR A 98 51.76 11.84 -11.87
N ALA A 99 52.11 13.07 -12.27
CA ALA A 99 53.27 13.34 -13.12
C ALA A 99 54.62 13.09 -12.42
N LYS A 100 54.60 12.88 -11.10
CA LYS A 100 55.82 12.64 -10.30
C LYS A 100 55.76 11.25 -9.66
N PRO A 101 56.83 10.45 -9.72
CA PRO A 101 56.88 9.18 -9.02
C PRO A 101 56.76 9.42 -7.51
N ILE A 102 55.92 8.61 -6.85
CA ILE A 102 55.73 8.66 -5.40
C ILE A 102 57.08 8.30 -4.75
N PRO A 103 57.64 9.16 -3.86
CA PRO A 103 58.91 8.86 -3.21
C PRO A 103 58.74 7.63 -2.30
N GLN A 104 59.60 6.63 -2.48
CA GLN A 104 59.64 5.48 -1.58
C GLN A 104 60.23 5.91 -0.23
N VAL A 105 59.42 5.89 0.81
CA VAL A 105 59.88 6.13 2.18
C VAL A 105 60.47 4.82 2.70
N HIS A 106 61.80 4.77 2.79
CA HIS A 106 62.49 3.64 3.44
C HIS A 106 62.41 3.84 4.96
N ILE A 107 61.55 3.06 5.61
CA ILE A 107 61.40 3.07 7.06
C ILE A 107 62.48 2.13 7.63
N ASN A 108 63.57 2.71 8.16
CA ASN A 108 64.52 1.92 8.92
C ASN A 108 63.83 1.51 10.23
N SER A 109 63.51 0.22 10.35
CA SER A 109 63.08 -0.35 11.62
C SER A 109 64.30 -0.42 12.54
N ALA A 110 64.25 0.33 13.64
CA ALA A 110 65.26 0.33 14.70
C ALA A 110 65.17 -0.93 15.58
#